data_AF-A0A835F830-F1
#
_entry.id   AF-A0A835F830-F1
#
_cell.length_a   1.000
_cell.length_b   1.000
_cell.length_c   1.000
_cell.angle_alpha   90.00
_cell.angle_beta   90.00
_cell.angle_gamma   90.00
#
_symmetry.space_group_name_H-M   'P 1'
#
loop_
_entity.id
_entity.type
_entity.pdbx_description
1 polymer ?
#
loop_
_entity_poly.entity_id
_entity_poly.type
_entity_poly.pdbx_seq_one_letter_code
_entity_poly.pdbx_strand_id
1 'polypeptide(L)'
;MPEKVVFLLVLALTTCLHQHHVAAAGNCTKQQRDAIIDFCGVYILKRHPGGAPTVQSMCCRKVRDVKDRDMDCIVDLLPIAVQIRCGKRIRDLKLLCAVYSHLPAHNHQVT
;
A
#
# COMPACT_ATOMS: atom_id res chain seq x y z
N MET A 1 -5.75 7.95 42.88
CA MET A 1 -4.79 8.51 41.90
C MET A 1 -4.83 7.81 40.52
N PRO A 2 -6.00 7.47 39.92
CA PRO A 2 -6.04 6.82 38.60
C PRO A 2 -6.07 7.81 37.42
N GLU A 3 -6.49 9.05 37.65
CA GLU A 3 -6.72 10.05 36.59
C GLU A 3 -5.44 10.43 35.87
N LYS A 4 -4.32 10.53 36.61
CA LYS A 4 -3.00 10.82 36.05
C LYS A 4 -2.48 9.68 35.17
N VAL A 5 -2.84 8.42 35.50
CA VAL A 5 -2.42 7.23 34.75
C VAL A 5 -3.20 7.12 33.44
N VAL A 6 -4.51 7.40 33.48
CA VAL A 6 -5.35 7.44 32.27
C VAL A 6 -4.92 8.59 31.36
N PHE A 7 -4.60 9.76 31.91
CA PHE A 7 -4.13 10.90 31.13
C PHE A 7 -2.78 10.63 30.44
N LEU A 8 -1.84 9.96 31.12
CA LEU A 8 -0.57 9.52 30.54
C LEU A 8 -0.76 8.47 29.44
N LEU A 9 -1.70 7.54 29.60
CA LEU A 9 -2.05 6.55 28.58
C LEU A 9 -2.67 7.21 27.33
N VAL A 10 -3.56 8.19 27.52
CA VAL A 10 -4.15 8.95 26.40
C VAL A 10 -3.11 9.85 25.73
N LEU A 11 -2.19 10.48 26.47
CA LEU A 11 -1.07 11.23 25.88
C LEU A 11 -0.09 10.33 25.12
N ALA A 12 0.23 9.13 25.64
CA ALA A 12 1.10 8.17 24.97
C ALA A 12 0.46 7.64 23.67
N LEU A 13 -0.85 7.37 23.67
CA LEU A 13 -1.58 6.95 22.46
C LEU A 13 -1.70 8.09 21.43
N THR A 14 -1.93 9.33 21.87
CA THR A 14 -2.04 10.49 20.97
C THR A 14 -0.70 10.94 20.39
N THR A 15 0.40 10.82 21.14
CA THR A 15 1.77 11.12 20.66
C THR A 15 2.30 10.05 19.71
N CYS A 16 1.91 8.77 19.87
CA CYS A 16 2.15 7.73 18.86
C CYS A 16 1.40 8.00 17.54
N LEU A 17 0.20 8.59 17.60
CA LEU A 17 -0.60 8.92 16.43
C LEU A 17 -0.15 10.23 15.74
N HIS A 18 0.35 11.20 16.51
CA HIS A 18 0.70 12.53 15.98
C HIS A 18 2.17 12.68 15.53
N GLN A 19 3.12 11.87 16.02
CA GLN A 19 4.53 12.26 15.97
C GLN A 19 5.50 11.40 15.16
N HIS A 20 5.03 10.63 14.18
CA HIS A 20 5.90 10.20 13.08
C HIS A 20 5.62 11.04 11.83
N HIS A 21 5.90 12.35 11.93
CA HIS A 21 6.33 13.16 10.79
C HIS A 21 7.72 12.67 10.33
N VAL A 22 7.79 11.42 9.86
CA VAL A 22 8.77 11.10 8.84
C VAL A 22 8.24 11.80 7.59
N ALA A 23 8.62 13.07 7.43
CA ALA A 23 8.67 13.68 6.12
C ALA A 23 9.71 12.87 5.34
N ALA A 24 9.28 11.73 4.80
CA ALA A 24 10.09 11.03 3.83
C ALA A 24 10.27 12.05 2.71
N ALA A 25 11.51 12.41 2.42
CA ALA A 25 11.91 13.15 1.24
C ALA A 25 11.69 12.31 -0.05
N GLY A 26 10.64 11.48 -0.07
CA GLY A 26 10.29 10.54 -1.11
C GLY A 26 9.10 11.05 -1.91
N ASN A 27 9.01 10.59 -3.15
CA ASN A 27 8.01 10.99 -4.13
C ASN A 27 6.54 10.69 -3.73
N CYS A 28 6.29 10.17 -2.54
CA CYS A 28 5.00 9.59 -2.13
C CYS A 28 4.51 10.14 -0.80
N THR A 29 3.20 10.27 -0.66
CA THR A 29 2.55 10.82 0.53
C THR A 29 2.05 9.72 1.46
N LYS A 30 1.84 10.09 2.73
CA LYS A 30 1.16 9.23 3.71
C LYS A 30 -0.21 8.76 3.22
N GLN A 31 -0.95 9.65 2.57
CA GLN A 31 -2.26 9.33 1.99
C GLN A 31 -2.16 8.28 0.87
N GLN A 32 -1.13 8.37 0.02
CA GLN A 32 -0.89 7.34 -1.00
C GLN A 32 -0.55 5.99 -0.36
N ARG A 33 0.32 5.97 0.65
CA ARG A 33 0.62 4.75 1.39
C ARG A 33 -0.65 4.14 2.00
N ASP A 34 -1.44 4.94 2.71
CA ASP A 34 -2.63 4.45 3.41
C ASP A 34 -3.64 3.87 2.40
N ALA A 35 -3.85 4.56 1.27
CA ALA A 35 -4.68 4.04 0.19
C ALA A 35 -4.15 2.72 -0.40
N ILE A 36 -2.84 2.55 -0.57
CA ILE A 36 -2.26 1.28 -1.03
C ILE A 36 -2.53 0.16 -0.01
N ILE A 37 -2.32 0.42 1.27
CA ILE A 37 -2.56 -0.59 2.31
C ILE A 37 -4.04 -0.99 2.37
N ASP A 38 -4.96 -0.03 2.31
CA ASP A 38 -6.39 -0.28 2.40
C ASP A 38 -6.90 -1.07 1.19
N PHE A 39 -6.57 -0.63 -0.03
CA PHE A 39 -7.14 -1.23 -1.24
C PHE A 39 -6.38 -2.48 -1.71
N CYS A 40 -5.08 -2.59 -1.43
CA CYS A 40 -4.25 -3.74 -1.82
C CYS A 40 -3.98 -4.71 -0.66
N GLY A 41 -4.50 -4.45 0.55
CA GLY A 41 -4.21 -5.23 1.76
C GLY A 41 -4.46 -6.74 1.59
N VAL A 42 -5.46 -7.13 0.81
CA VAL A 42 -5.74 -8.55 0.49
C VAL A 42 -4.55 -9.24 -0.17
N TYR A 43 -3.86 -8.56 -1.09
CA TYR A 43 -2.67 -9.06 -1.76
C TYR A 43 -1.41 -8.94 -0.87
N ILE A 44 -1.28 -7.80 -0.18
CA ILE A 44 -0.10 -7.48 0.65
C ILE A 44 0.01 -8.39 1.88
N LEU A 45 -1.12 -8.73 2.53
CA LEU A 45 -1.15 -9.42 3.81
C LEU A 45 -1.30 -10.95 3.69
N LYS A 46 -1.90 -11.47 2.61
CA LYS A 46 -2.07 -12.93 2.43
C LYS A 46 -0.73 -13.65 2.20
N ARG A 47 -0.47 -14.72 2.98
CA ARG A 47 0.71 -15.61 2.84
C ARG A 47 0.58 -16.69 1.73
N HIS A 48 -0.51 -16.74 0.97
CA HIS A 48 -0.82 -17.79 -0.02
C HIS A 48 -1.79 -17.25 -1.11
N PRO A 49 -2.05 -17.98 -2.23
CA PRO A 49 -2.09 -17.50 -3.61
C PRO A 49 -3.39 -16.75 -3.97
N GLY A 50 -3.84 -15.83 -3.11
CA GLY A 50 -4.83 -14.85 -3.47
C GLY A 50 -4.31 -14.11 -4.68
N GLY A 51 -4.98 -14.33 -5.82
CA GLY A 51 -4.50 -13.91 -7.13
C GLY A 51 -4.06 -12.46 -7.15
N ALA A 52 -3.11 -12.17 -8.04
CA ALA A 52 -2.70 -10.81 -8.32
C ALA A 52 -3.91 -9.88 -8.46
N PRO A 53 -3.82 -8.62 -7.99
CA PRO A 53 -4.91 -7.68 -8.18
C PRO A 53 -5.23 -7.55 -9.67
N THR A 54 -6.52 -7.51 -10.00
CA THR A 54 -6.92 -7.27 -11.39
C THR A 54 -6.55 -5.85 -11.78
N VAL A 55 -6.14 -5.64 -13.04
CA VAL A 55 -5.67 -4.33 -13.53
C VAL A 55 -6.74 -3.24 -13.33
N GLN A 56 -8.02 -3.57 -13.36
CA GLN A 56 -9.12 -2.61 -13.18
C GLN A 56 -9.53 -2.39 -11.72
N SER A 57 -9.02 -3.19 -10.78
CA SER A 57 -9.34 -3.11 -9.35
C SER A 57 -8.98 -1.75 -8.73
N MET A 58 -9.64 -1.41 -7.63
CA MET A 58 -9.31 -0.22 -6.85
C MET A 58 -7.86 -0.23 -6.36
N CYS A 59 -7.31 -1.40 -6.01
CA CYS A 59 -5.89 -1.56 -5.71
C CYS A 59 -5.02 -1.04 -6.86
N CYS A 60 -5.23 -1.54 -8.08
CA CYS A 60 -4.41 -1.12 -9.22
C CYS A 60 -4.68 0.31 -9.69
N ARG A 61 -5.87 0.87 -9.44
CA ARG A 61 -6.10 2.32 -9.61
C ARG A 61 -5.20 3.12 -8.67
N LYS A 62 -5.15 2.76 -7.39
CA LYS A 62 -4.29 3.44 -6.41
C LYS A 62 -2.81 3.29 -6.67
N VAL A 63 -2.37 2.13 -7.17
CA VAL A 63 -0.99 1.96 -7.64
C VAL A 63 -0.66 2.91 -8.78
N ARG A 64 -1.58 3.14 -9.72
CA ARG A 64 -1.40 4.09 -10.84
C ARG A 64 -1.44 5.56 -10.42
N ASP A 65 -2.12 5.88 -9.32
CA ASP A 65 -2.11 7.24 -8.74
C ASP A 65 -0.73 7.59 -8.14
N VAL A 66 0.15 6.59 -7.92
CA VAL A 66 1.53 6.83 -7.51
C VAL A 66 2.38 7.17 -8.73
N LYS A 67 3.12 8.28 -8.65
CA LYS A 67 3.99 8.76 -9.71
C LYS A 67 4.95 7.66 -10.16
N ASP A 68 5.00 7.41 -11.47
CA ASP A 68 5.81 6.36 -12.11
C ASP A 68 5.59 4.93 -11.55
N ARG A 69 4.51 4.73 -10.77
CA ARG A 69 4.26 3.54 -9.95
C ARG A 69 5.50 3.18 -9.12
N ASP A 70 6.21 4.18 -8.62
CA ASP A 70 7.30 4.00 -7.68
C ASP A 70 6.70 3.39 -6.41
N MET A 71 6.86 2.09 -6.22
CA MET A 71 6.34 1.41 -5.03
C MET A 71 7.39 1.38 -3.91
N ASP A 72 8.65 1.70 -4.19
CA ASP A 72 9.70 1.74 -3.17
C ASP A 72 9.51 2.94 -2.24
N CYS A 73 9.11 4.10 -2.77
CA CYS A 73 8.70 5.23 -1.94
C CYS A 73 7.54 4.88 -0.97
N ILE A 74 6.63 3.96 -1.33
CA ILE A 74 5.53 3.51 -0.48
C ILE A 74 6.07 2.60 0.61
N VAL A 75 7.03 1.73 0.27
CA VAL A 75 7.73 0.87 1.23
C VAL A 75 8.50 1.70 2.24
N ASP A 76 9.19 2.76 1.82
CA ASP A 76 9.97 3.64 2.70
C ASP A 76 9.09 4.36 3.74
N LEU A 77 7.81 4.56 3.44
CA LEU A 77 6.83 5.15 4.37
C LEU A 77 6.26 4.15 5.38
N LEU A 78 6.65 2.86 5.33
CA LEU A 78 6.19 1.82 6.24
C LEU A 78 7.18 1.56 7.38
N PRO A 79 6.71 1.05 8.54
CA PRO A 79 7.61 0.58 9.59
C PRO A 79 8.52 -0.55 9.08
N ILE A 80 9.78 -0.60 9.55
CA ILE A 80 10.80 -1.58 9.12
C ILE A 80 10.27 -3.03 9.16
N ALA A 81 9.56 -3.40 10.22
CA ALA A 81 8.98 -4.74 10.34
C ALA A 81 7.96 -5.07 9.23
N VAL A 82 7.22 -4.08 8.75
CA VAL A 82 6.28 -4.19 7.62
C VAL A 82 7.03 -4.22 6.30
N GLN A 83 8.09 -3.41 6.15
CA GLN A 83 8.96 -3.44 4.97
C GLN A 83 9.55 -4.84 4.74
N ILE A 84 10.11 -5.45 5.79
CA ILE A 84 10.69 -6.80 5.74
C ILE A 84 9.62 -7.83 5.37
N ARG A 85 8.42 -7.74 5.96
CA ARG A 85 7.35 -8.73 5.78
C ARG A 85 6.64 -8.63 4.43
N CYS A 86 6.41 -7.42 3.95
CA CYS A 86 5.45 -7.12 2.89
C CYS A 86 6.04 -6.30 1.74
N GLY A 87 7.24 -5.73 1.90
CA GLY A 87 7.84 -4.81 0.93
C GLY A 87 7.99 -5.40 -0.46
N LYS A 88 8.36 -6.69 -0.58
CA LYS A 88 8.40 -7.37 -1.89
C LYS A 88 7.04 -7.37 -2.59
N ARG A 89 5.98 -7.74 -1.88
CA ARG A 89 4.61 -7.76 -2.44
C ARG A 89 4.17 -6.35 -2.85
N ILE A 90 4.48 -5.34 -2.05
CA ILE A 90 4.17 -3.95 -2.40
C ILE A 90 4.90 -3.54 -3.68
N ARG A 91 6.19 -3.87 -3.84
CA ARG A 91 6.93 -3.63 -5.08
C ARG A 91 6.34 -4.36 -6.29
N ASP A 92 5.94 -5.61 -6.13
CA ASP A 92 5.38 -6.43 -7.20
C ASP A 92 4.13 -5.78 -7.83
N LEU A 93 3.38 -4.96 -7.07
CA LEU A 93 2.22 -4.21 -7.57
C LEU A 93 2.54 -3.33 -8.79
N LYS A 94 3.77 -2.80 -8.90
CA LYS A 94 4.20 -1.98 -10.04
C LYS A 94 3.99 -2.70 -11.38
N LEU A 95 4.34 -3.98 -11.42
CA LEU A 95 4.23 -4.83 -12.61
C LEU A 95 2.79 -5.35 -12.77
N LEU A 96 2.17 -5.81 -11.68
CA LEU A 96 0.84 -6.42 -11.70
C LEU A 96 -0.26 -5.44 -12.12
N CYS A 97 -0.09 -4.16 -11.79
CA CYS A 97 -1.05 -3.10 -12.09
C CYS A 97 -0.71 -2.30 -13.35
N ALA A 98 0.32 -2.69 -14.10
CA ALA A 98 0.63 -2.11 -15.38
C ALA A 98 -0.53 -2.37 -16.37
N VAL A 99 -1.06 -1.31 -16.97
CA VAL A 99 -1.95 -1.45 -18.11
C VAL A 99 -1.06 -1.68 -19.33
N TYR A 100 -0.96 -2.91 -19.80
CA TYR A 100 -0.44 -3.15 -21.13
C TYR A 100 -1.55 -2.77 -22.11
N SER A 101 -1.36 -1.69 -22.86
CA SER A 101 -2.25 -1.26 -23.95
C SER A 101 -2.30 -2.26 -25.14
N HIS A 102 -1.81 -3.49 -24.96
CA HIS A 102 -1.62 -4.50 -26.00
C HIS A 102 -2.08 -5.90 -25.55
N LEU A 103 -3.31 -6.01 -25.05
CA LEU A 103 -4.03 -7.26 -25.25
C LEU A 103 -4.78 -7.12 -26.59
N PRO A 104 -4.33 -7.77 -27.68
CA PRO A 104 -5.19 -7.93 -28.86
C PRO A 104 -6.48 -8.59 -28.40
N ALA A 105 -7.61 -8.10 -28.89
CA ALA A 105 -8.91 -8.69 -28.64
C ALA A 105 -8.83 -10.20 -28.85
N HIS A 106 -9.00 -10.99 -27.79
CA HIS A 106 -9.28 -12.40 -27.96
C HIS A 106 -10.65 -12.50 -28.63
N ASN A 107 -10.63 -12.62 -29.95
CA ASN A 107 -11.77 -13.00 -30.77
C ASN A 107 -12.38 -14.27 -30.15
N HIS A 108 -13.53 -14.11 -29.50
CA HIS A 108 -14.47 -15.20 -29.38
C HIS A 108 -15.07 -15.43 -30.76
N GLN A 109 -14.36 -16.18 -31.61
CA GLN A 109 -15.00 -16.90 -32.70
C GLN A 109 -15.39 -18.27 -32.14
N VAL A 110 -16.64 -18.35 -31.67
CA VAL A 110 -17.34 -19.63 -31.54
C VAL A 110 -17.66 -20.04 -32.98
N THR A 111 -17.04 -21.14 -33.43
CA THR A 111 -17.49 -21.89 -34.60
C THR A 111 -18.49 -22.92 -34.13
#